data_AF-A0A7Y5IVU1-F1
#
_entry.id   AF-A0A7Y5IVU1-F1
#
_cell.length_a   1.000
_cell.length_b   1.000
_cell.length_c   1.000
_cell.angle_alpha   90.00
_cell.angle_beta   90.00
_cell.angle_gamma   90.00
#
_symmetry.space_group_name_H-M   'P 1'
#
loop_
_entity.id
_entity.type
_entity.pdbx_description
1 polymer ?
#
loop_
_entity_poly.entity_id
_entity_poly.type
_entity_poly.pdbx_seq_one_letter_code
_entity_poly.pdbx_strand_id
1 'polypeptide(L)'
;MMTHLLCSLALALAAEPGGDLSAHWPLYQDCLDASGNRHHGANRGVTFENGWAVFDGRSSHVEVAPDSIPMGTNDFTLSAWIQTDDQGTDVPGDILGKFDPTTRRGFNLLVQNFAGVTSSQSNWGNVLFGIDWGSEPIWTDRGLPGNAAWVAALTVFQGSLFAGTYEPGPEGRGEVYRFLGGGDWEDCGNPDGSNSVLSLAVYQGRLHAGTGRYRPGGSALPDSPNQTPGGHVFRYEG
;
A
#
# COMPACT_ATOMS: atom_id res chain seq x y z
N MET A 1 -13.03 4.18 22.96
CA MET A 1 -14.00 3.32 22.27
C MET A 1 -13.17 2.24 21.59
N MET A 2 -13.36 0.98 21.96
CA MET A 2 -12.50 -0.13 21.50
C MET A 2 -12.89 -0.49 20.06
N THR A 3 -11.91 -0.51 19.17
CA THR A 3 -12.05 -0.96 17.79
C THR A 3 -12.15 -2.48 17.80
N HIS A 4 -13.18 -3.00 17.12
CA HIS A 4 -13.41 -4.44 16.98
C HIS A 4 -13.16 -4.79 15.51
N LEU A 5 -12.03 -5.44 15.22
CA LEU A 5 -11.81 -6.06 13.92
C LEU A 5 -12.54 -7.40 13.93
N LEU A 6 -13.56 -7.55 13.08
CA LEU A 6 -14.26 -8.82 12.89
C LEU A 6 -13.61 -9.55 11.72
N CYS A 7 -13.03 -10.73 11.95
CA CYS A 7 -12.34 -11.49 10.91
C CYS A 7 -12.83 -12.94 10.88
N SER A 8 -13.17 -13.43 9.70
CA SER A 8 -13.22 -14.88 9.43
C SER A 8 -12.17 -15.19 8.37
N LEU A 9 -11.17 -15.99 8.73
CA LEU A 9 -10.01 -16.24 7.89
C LEU A 9 -10.15 -17.60 7.18
N ALA A 10 -10.73 -17.58 6.00
CA ALA A 10 -10.67 -18.73 5.09
C ALA A 10 -9.29 -18.81 4.42
N LEU A 11 -8.24 -19.14 5.18
CA LEU A 11 -6.94 -19.41 4.56
C LEU A 11 -7.13 -20.51 3.49
N ALA A 12 -6.55 -20.33 2.32
CA ALA A 12 -6.59 -21.33 1.27
C ALA A 12 -5.27 -21.31 0.52
N LEU A 13 -4.19 -21.76 1.17
CA LEU A 13 -2.96 -22.08 0.46
C LEU A 13 -3.25 -23.31 -0.42
N ALA A 14 -3.68 -23.06 -1.66
CA ALA A 14 -3.71 -24.06 -2.71
C ALA A 14 -2.38 -23.99 -3.45
N ALA A 15 -1.60 -25.07 -3.42
CA ALA A 15 -0.58 -25.31 -4.42
C ALA A 15 -1.28 -25.95 -5.63
N GLU A 16 -1.27 -25.26 -6.77
CA GLU A 16 -1.85 -25.67 -8.06
C GLU A 16 -3.40 -25.65 -8.17
N PRO A 17 -3.97 -25.46 -9.39
CA PRO A 17 -5.39 -25.68 -9.65
C PRO A 17 -5.70 -27.17 -9.45
N GLY A 18 -6.28 -27.51 -8.29
CA GLY A 18 -6.58 -28.89 -7.90
C GLY A 18 -5.90 -29.37 -6.61
N GLY A 19 -5.13 -28.51 -5.92
CA GLY A 19 -4.56 -28.83 -4.60
C GLY A 19 -5.58 -28.78 -3.46
N ASP A 20 -5.39 -29.66 -2.47
CA ASP A 20 -6.15 -29.64 -1.22
C ASP A 20 -5.84 -28.37 -0.40
N LEU A 21 -6.83 -27.94 0.39
CA LEU A 21 -6.75 -26.78 1.26
C LEU A 21 -5.66 -26.95 2.32
N SER A 22 -4.60 -26.11 2.32
CA SER A 22 -3.52 -26.29 3.31
C SER A 22 -3.95 -26.04 4.75
N ALA A 23 -4.82 -25.07 5.02
CA ALA A 23 -5.33 -24.75 6.37
C ALA A 23 -6.58 -23.88 6.24
N HIS A 24 -7.50 -23.94 7.19
CA HIS A 24 -8.73 -23.14 7.19
C HIS A 24 -9.23 -22.89 8.61
N TRP A 25 -9.34 -21.62 9.03
CA TRP A 25 -9.90 -21.25 10.31
C TRP A 25 -11.23 -20.52 10.11
N PRO A 26 -12.39 -21.19 10.30
CA PRO A 26 -13.68 -20.52 10.16
C PRO A 26 -13.82 -19.32 11.11
N LEU A 27 -13.19 -19.39 12.29
CA LEU A 27 -13.19 -18.33 13.32
C LEU A 27 -14.58 -17.92 13.79
N TYR A 28 -15.58 -18.80 13.69
CA TYR A 28 -16.95 -18.51 14.14
C TYR A 28 -17.13 -18.66 15.66
N GLN A 29 -16.35 -19.54 16.28
CA GLN A 29 -16.48 -19.89 17.70
C GLN A 29 -15.18 -20.38 18.36
N ASP A 30 -14.19 -20.75 17.55
CA ASP A 30 -12.90 -21.27 17.99
C ASP A 30 -11.82 -20.97 16.94
N CYS A 31 -10.57 -21.33 17.27
CA CYS A 31 -9.41 -21.15 16.39
C CYS A 31 -8.95 -22.48 15.78
N LEU A 32 -9.83 -23.46 15.62
CA LEU A 32 -9.44 -24.78 15.11
C LEU A 32 -9.35 -24.79 13.58
N ASP A 33 -8.31 -25.41 13.06
CA ASP A 33 -8.18 -25.70 11.64
C ASP A 33 -9.17 -26.78 11.19
N ALA A 34 -10.04 -26.42 10.25
CA ALA A 34 -11.07 -27.24 9.64
C ALA A 34 -10.65 -27.90 8.31
N SER A 35 -9.41 -27.67 7.84
CA SER A 35 -8.90 -28.29 6.61
C SER A 35 -8.63 -29.79 6.73
N GLY A 36 -8.48 -30.30 7.95
CA GLY A 36 -8.03 -31.67 8.23
C GLY A 36 -6.52 -31.80 8.46
N ASN A 37 -5.73 -30.75 8.20
CA ASN A 37 -4.28 -30.75 8.38
C ASN A 37 -3.81 -30.40 9.82
N ARG A 38 -4.76 -30.06 10.70
CA ARG A 38 -4.56 -29.86 12.15
C ARG A 38 -3.62 -28.71 12.49
N HIS A 39 -3.61 -27.66 11.68
CA HIS A 39 -2.92 -26.41 11.95
C HIS A 39 -3.70 -25.53 12.95
N HIS A 40 -4.13 -26.09 14.08
CA HIS A 40 -4.96 -25.36 15.05
C HIS A 40 -4.24 -24.11 15.59
N GLY A 41 -4.99 -23.02 15.73
CA GLY A 41 -4.51 -21.78 16.33
C GLY A 41 -4.73 -21.74 17.84
N ALA A 42 -3.79 -21.13 18.56
CA ALA A 42 -3.93 -20.77 19.95
C ALA A 42 -4.55 -19.37 20.05
N ASN A 43 -5.71 -19.27 20.71
CA ASN A 43 -6.37 -17.99 20.96
C ASN A 43 -5.59 -17.18 22.01
N ARG A 44 -5.19 -15.96 21.65
CA ARG A 44 -4.55 -14.98 22.55
C ARG A 44 -5.43 -13.75 22.74
N GLY A 45 -6.61 -13.90 23.35
CA GLY A 45 -7.49 -12.77 23.71
C GLY A 45 -8.48 -12.34 22.62
N VAL A 46 -8.70 -13.17 21.61
CA VAL A 46 -9.75 -13.01 20.61
C VAL A 46 -11.09 -13.45 21.20
N THR A 47 -12.13 -12.64 21.06
CA THR A 47 -13.51 -13.01 21.44
C THR A 47 -14.30 -13.47 20.22
N PHE A 48 -15.45 -14.12 20.42
CA PHE A 48 -16.32 -14.58 19.33
C PHE A 48 -17.72 -14.02 19.52
N GLU A 49 -18.20 -13.26 18.54
CA GLU A 49 -19.46 -12.54 18.61
C GLU A 49 -20.20 -12.66 17.27
N ASN A 50 -21.49 -13.00 17.32
CA ASN A 50 -22.36 -13.12 16.13
C ASN A 50 -21.78 -13.99 15.00
N GLY A 51 -21.00 -15.02 15.33
CA GLY A 51 -20.37 -15.91 14.37
C GLY A 51 -19.11 -15.35 13.72
N TRP A 52 -18.39 -14.45 14.39
CA TRP A 52 -17.12 -13.88 13.94
C TRP A 52 -16.11 -13.80 15.07
N ALA A 53 -14.82 -13.93 14.75
CA ALA A 53 -13.76 -13.58 15.69
C ALA A 53 -13.60 -12.07 15.75
N VAL A 54 -13.50 -11.54 16.97
CA VAL A 54 -13.34 -10.12 17.27
C VAL A 54 -11.96 -9.88 17.86
N PHE A 55 -11.20 -9.00 17.21
CA PHE A 55 -9.86 -8.60 17.62
C PHE A 55 -9.91 -7.14 18.12
N ASP A 56 -9.20 -6.89 19.22
CA ASP A 56 -9.08 -5.60 19.92
C ASP A 56 -8.21 -4.54 19.21
N GLY A 57 -7.62 -4.89 18.07
CA GLY A 57 -6.71 -4.03 17.30
C GLY A 57 -5.38 -3.70 17.98
N ARG A 58 -5.03 -4.39 19.09
CA ARG A 58 -3.86 -4.03 19.92
C ARG A 58 -2.98 -5.22 20.26
N SER A 59 -3.57 -6.29 20.77
CA SER A 59 -2.83 -7.42 21.36
C SER A 59 -3.45 -8.77 21.09
N SER A 60 -4.75 -8.79 20.81
CA SER A 60 -5.45 -10.02 20.48
C SER A 60 -4.97 -10.57 19.15
N HIS A 61 -4.69 -11.87 19.11
CA HIS A 61 -4.31 -12.57 17.89
C HIS A 61 -4.57 -14.07 18.02
N VAL A 62 -4.55 -14.76 16.87
CA VAL A 62 -4.53 -16.22 16.81
C VAL A 62 -3.12 -16.64 16.41
N GLU A 63 -2.47 -17.41 17.27
CA GLU A 63 -1.09 -17.86 17.06
C GLU A 63 -1.08 -19.30 16.52
N VAL A 64 -0.43 -19.52 15.38
CA VAL A 64 -0.25 -20.85 14.80
C VAL A 64 1.22 -21.23 14.95
N ALA A 65 1.50 -22.52 15.24
CA ALA A 65 2.87 -22.98 15.47
C ALA A 65 3.82 -22.56 14.31
N PRO A 66 5.07 -22.13 14.58
CA PRO A 66 5.97 -21.61 13.54
C PRO A 66 6.24 -22.58 12.38
N ASP A 67 6.34 -23.87 12.68
CA ASP A 67 6.60 -24.93 11.68
C ASP A 67 5.33 -25.39 10.95
N SER A 68 4.17 -24.84 11.34
CA SER A 68 2.88 -25.07 10.70
C SER A 68 2.85 -24.40 9.33
N ILE A 69 2.40 -25.12 8.30
CA ILE A 69 2.30 -24.63 6.91
C ILE A 69 3.68 -24.15 6.40
N PRO A 70 4.55 -25.07 5.97
CA PRO A 70 5.87 -24.70 5.47
C PRO A 70 5.75 -23.84 4.20
N MET A 71 6.51 -22.75 4.16
CA MET A 71 6.57 -21.89 2.99
C MET A 71 7.45 -22.53 1.91
N GLY A 72 6.87 -22.78 0.75
CA GLY A 72 7.58 -23.23 -0.45
C GLY A 72 7.88 -22.09 -1.43
N THR A 73 8.32 -22.46 -2.63
CA THR A 73 8.53 -21.54 -3.76
C THR A 73 7.40 -21.60 -4.79
N ASN A 74 6.35 -22.37 -4.52
CA ASN A 74 5.22 -22.53 -5.42
C ASN A 74 4.21 -21.40 -5.20
N ASP A 75 3.37 -21.18 -6.21
CA ASP A 75 2.22 -20.30 -6.10
C ASP A 75 1.30 -20.73 -4.96
N PHE A 76 0.67 -19.74 -4.34
CA PHE A 76 -0.29 -19.96 -3.28
C PHE A 76 -1.41 -18.93 -3.34
N THR A 77 -2.52 -19.25 -2.69
CA THR A 77 -3.67 -18.35 -2.56
C THR A 77 -3.95 -18.06 -1.09
N LEU A 78 -4.56 -16.92 -0.80
CA LEU A 78 -5.09 -16.54 0.50
C LEU A 78 -6.52 -16.04 0.29
N SER A 79 -7.42 -16.31 1.24
CA SER A 79 -8.75 -15.72 1.25
C SER A 79 -9.12 -15.34 2.68
N ALA A 80 -9.89 -14.26 2.84
CA ALA A 80 -10.33 -13.76 4.14
C ALA A 80 -11.60 -12.94 3.95
N TRP A 81 -12.52 -13.02 4.91
CA TRP A 81 -13.61 -12.05 5.05
C TRP A 81 -13.33 -11.20 6.27
N ILE A 82 -13.29 -9.89 6.08
CA ILE A 82 -12.86 -8.93 7.08
C ILE A 82 -13.86 -7.80 7.13
N GLN A 83 -14.24 -7.40 8.34
CA GLN A 83 -15.02 -6.22 8.59
C GLN A 83 -14.26 -5.33 9.58
N THR A 84 -13.95 -4.11 9.14
CA THR A 84 -13.35 -3.05 9.95
C THR A 84 -14.44 -2.07 10.41
N ASP A 85 -14.17 -1.27 11.43
CA ASP A 85 -15.09 -0.20 11.80
C ASP A 85 -15.03 0.97 10.79
N ASP A 86 -16.17 1.60 10.55
CA ASP A 86 -16.29 2.69 9.55
C ASP A 86 -15.84 4.05 10.10
N GLN A 87 -15.32 4.11 11.32
CA GLN A 87 -15.03 5.37 11.99
C GLN A 87 -13.71 6.00 11.50
N GLY A 88 -12.82 5.22 10.89
CA GLY A 88 -11.58 5.74 10.29
C GLY A 88 -10.61 6.40 11.28
N THR A 89 -10.82 6.21 12.58
CA THR A 89 -10.00 6.83 13.62
C THR A 89 -8.74 6.03 13.97
N ASP A 90 -8.58 4.85 13.38
CA ASP A 90 -7.48 3.92 13.68
C ASP A 90 -6.92 3.25 12.40
N VAL A 91 -5.79 2.54 12.55
CA VAL A 91 -5.21 1.69 11.51
C VAL A 91 -5.63 0.24 11.79
N PRO A 92 -6.39 -0.44 10.91
CA PRO A 92 -6.88 -1.80 11.19
C PRO A 92 -5.78 -2.83 11.44
N GLY A 93 -4.64 -2.70 10.76
CA GLY A 93 -3.45 -3.52 11.01
C GLY A 93 -3.43 -4.84 10.25
N ASP A 94 -2.66 -5.79 10.78
CA ASP A 94 -2.38 -7.08 10.15
C ASP A 94 -3.58 -8.04 10.23
N ILE A 95 -3.88 -8.68 9.09
CA ILE A 95 -4.86 -9.77 9.00
C ILE A 95 -4.15 -11.11 9.23
N LEU A 96 -2.98 -11.29 8.60
CA LEU A 96 -2.20 -12.51 8.64
C LEU A 96 -0.72 -12.21 8.40
N GLY A 97 0.15 -12.80 9.19
CA GLY A 97 1.60 -12.73 9.00
C GLY A 97 2.26 -14.07 9.28
N LYS A 98 3.16 -14.47 8.38
CA LYS A 98 4.12 -15.55 8.61
C LYS A 98 5.45 -15.07 8.09
N PHE A 99 6.31 -14.59 8.98
CA PHE A 99 7.57 -13.97 8.61
C PHE A 99 8.68 -14.34 9.60
N ASP A 100 9.80 -14.84 9.06
CA ASP A 100 11.04 -15.02 9.80
C ASP A 100 11.96 -13.81 9.54
N PRO A 101 12.20 -12.95 10.55
CA PRO A 101 13.06 -11.77 10.40
C PRO A 101 14.54 -12.12 10.25
N THR A 102 14.97 -13.32 10.68
CA THR A 102 16.37 -13.74 10.59
C THR A 102 16.74 -14.06 9.15
N THR A 103 15.89 -14.82 8.46
CA THR A 103 16.11 -15.20 7.06
C THR A 103 15.45 -14.25 6.06
N ARG A 104 14.65 -13.29 6.54
CA ARG A 104 13.80 -12.39 5.75
C ARG A 104 12.85 -13.15 4.82
N ARG A 105 12.24 -14.23 5.33
CA ARG A 105 11.36 -15.10 4.55
C ARG A 105 9.94 -15.08 5.09
N GLY A 106 9.00 -14.79 4.21
CA GLY A 106 7.59 -14.86 4.53
C GLY A 106 6.77 -13.78 3.88
N PHE A 107 5.58 -13.58 4.41
CA PHE A 107 4.62 -12.63 3.89
C PHE A 107 3.77 -12.03 5.00
N ASN A 108 3.10 -10.93 4.65
CA ASN A 108 2.10 -10.26 5.46
C ASN A 108 0.93 -9.81 4.58
N LEU A 109 -0.28 -9.95 5.10
CA LEU A 109 -1.51 -9.43 4.54
C LEU A 109 -2.13 -8.50 5.59
N LEU A 110 -2.38 -7.24 5.22
CA LEU A 110 -2.86 -6.24 6.16
C LEU A 110 -3.83 -5.24 5.49
N VAL A 111 -4.56 -4.49 6.32
CA VAL A 111 -5.30 -3.29 5.89
C VAL A 111 -4.65 -2.08 6.55
N GLN A 112 -4.21 -1.12 5.74
CA GLN A 112 -3.49 0.04 6.25
C GLN A 112 -4.08 1.38 5.81
N ASN A 113 -3.98 2.34 6.74
CA ASN A 113 -4.17 3.77 6.53
C ASN A 113 -2.82 4.47 6.75
N PHE A 114 -2.21 5.02 5.71
CA PHE A 114 -1.04 5.90 5.78
C PHE A 114 -1.53 7.34 5.95
N ALA A 115 -1.95 7.65 7.17
CA ALA A 115 -2.26 9.02 7.54
C ALA A 115 -0.96 9.83 7.75
N GLY A 116 -0.87 11.01 7.13
CA GLY A 116 0.07 12.04 7.57
C GLY A 116 1.47 12.08 6.95
N VAL A 117 1.64 11.88 5.63
CA VAL A 117 2.84 12.40 4.94
C VAL A 117 2.59 13.83 4.45
N THR A 118 3.66 14.63 4.35
CA THR A 118 3.62 16.10 4.25
C THR A 118 2.87 16.67 3.05
N SER A 119 2.61 15.88 2.01
CA SER A 119 1.98 16.35 0.77
C SER A 119 0.86 15.46 0.21
N SER A 120 0.61 14.27 0.77
CA SER A 120 -0.42 13.36 0.24
C SER A 120 -0.91 12.37 1.29
N GLN A 121 -2.11 11.83 1.11
CA GLN A 121 -2.53 10.62 1.80
C GLN A 121 -2.45 9.46 0.82
N SER A 122 -1.43 8.62 0.96
CA SER A 122 -1.09 7.60 -0.03
C SER A 122 -2.14 6.49 -0.12
N ASN A 123 -2.85 6.22 0.98
CA ASN A 123 -3.92 5.23 1.01
C ASN A 123 -4.93 5.44 2.16
N TRP A 124 -6.11 4.82 2.00
CA TRP A 124 -7.15 4.70 3.02
C TRP A 124 -7.88 3.37 2.83
N GLY A 125 -7.84 2.50 3.83
CA GLY A 125 -8.47 1.18 3.85
C GLY A 125 -7.94 0.24 2.79
N ASN A 126 -6.67 0.39 2.38
CA ASN A 126 -6.10 -0.43 1.31
C ASN A 126 -5.61 -1.75 1.86
N VAL A 127 -5.94 -2.84 1.16
CA VAL A 127 -5.35 -4.16 1.40
C VAL A 127 -3.93 -4.15 0.83
N LEU A 128 -2.96 -4.46 1.67
CA LEU A 128 -1.56 -4.58 1.30
C LEU A 128 -1.11 -6.02 1.48
N PHE A 129 -0.33 -6.50 0.52
CA PHE A 129 0.33 -7.79 0.57
C PHE A 129 1.83 -7.59 0.36
N GLY A 130 2.62 -8.00 1.34
CA GLY A 130 4.09 -7.98 1.27
C GLY A 130 4.63 -9.40 1.29
N ILE A 131 5.68 -9.64 0.50
CA ILE A 131 6.43 -10.90 0.48
C ILE A 131 7.92 -10.58 0.39
N ASP A 132 8.73 -11.25 1.20
CA ASP A 132 10.18 -11.24 1.11
C ASP A 132 10.67 -12.70 1.14
N TRP A 133 11.71 -12.97 0.36
CA TRP A 133 12.32 -14.29 0.27
C TRP A 133 13.83 -14.25 0.57
N GLY A 134 14.28 -13.21 1.25
CA GLY A 134 15.70 -12.98 1.54
C GLY A 134 16.50 -12.63 0.29
N SER A 135 15.83 -12.14 -0.76
CA SER A 135 16.50 -11.65 -1.96
C SER A 135 17.06 -10.25 -1.72
N GLU A 136 18.23 -9.98 -2.28
CA GLU A 136 18.79 -8.63 -2.28
C GLU A 136 18.09 -7.77 -3.34
N PRO A 137 17.58 -6.58 -2.99
CA PRO A 137 16.96 -5.69 -3.96
C PRO A 137 17.97 -5.30 -5.06
N ILE A 138 17.56 -5.45 -6.31
CA ILE A 138 18.31 -4.95 -7.46
C ILE A 138 17.73 -3.60 -7.85
N TRP A 139 18.49 -2.53 -7.58
CA TRP A 139 18.14 -1.19 -8.03
C TRP A 139 18.28 -1.11 -9.54
N THR A 140 17.20 -0.78 -10.23
CA THR A 140 17.18 -0.55 -11.68
C THR A 140 16.80 0.91 -11.92
N ASP A 141 17.63 1.63 -12.66
CA ASP A 141 17.31 2.99 -13.11
C ASP A 141 16.09 2.94 -14.05
N ARG A 142 15.05 3.72 -13.71
CA ARG A 142 13.78 3.82 -14.45
C ARG A 142 13.67 5.14 -15.22
N GLY A 143 14.80 5.76 -15.53
CA GLY A 143 14.88 6.97 -16.32
C GLY A 143 14.44 8.22 -15.56
N LEU A 144 14.47 9.33 -16.30
CA LEU A 144 14.15 10.66 -15.79
C LEU A 144 12.80 11.11 -16.37
N PRO A 145 11.79 11.44 -15.54
CA PRO A 145 10.56 12.08 -16.02
C PRO A 145 10.88 13.50 -16.50
N GLY A 146 10.89 13.71 -17.82
CA GLY A 146 11.18 15.01 -18.43
C GLY A 146 12.55 15.59 -18.04
N ASN A 147 12.54 16.85 -17.59
CA ASN A 147 13.72 17.54 -17.08
C ASN A 147 13.64 17.77 -15.56
N ALA A 148 12.98 16.86 -14.84
CA ALA A 148 12.78 16.95 -13.41
C ALA A 148 14.11 17.08 -12.64
N ALA A 149 14.23 18.12 -11.81
CA ALA A 149 15.33 18.19 -10.84
C ALA A 149 15.05 17.26 -9.64
N TRP A 150 13.78 17.02 -9.33
CA TRP A 150 13.34 15.94 -8.45
C TRP A 150 11.91 15.49 -8.77
N VAL A 151 11.51 14.36 -8.19
CA VAL A 151 10.12 13.92 -8.13
C VAL A 151 9.53 14.36 -6.80
N ALA A 152 8.51 15.20 -6.84
CA ALA A 152 7.87 15.77 -5.64
C ALA A 152 6.73 14.91 -5.11
N ALA A 153 6.06 14.14 -5.98
CA ALA A 153 4.99 13.23 -5.61
C ALA A 153 4.98 12.00 -6.52
N LEU A 154 4.61 10.84 -5.96
CA LEU A 154 4.33 9.61 -6.71
C LEU A 154 2.96 9.07 -6.30
N THR A 155 2.18 8.57 -7.27
CA THR A 155 0.93 7.87 -6.97
C THR A 155 0.64 6.80 -8.02
N VAL A 156 -0.10 5.75 -7.66
CA VAL A 156 -0.61 4.77 -8.63
C VAL A 156 -2.04 5.12 -8.97
N PHE A 157 -2.33 5.25 -10.27
CA PHE A 157 -3.68 5.52 -10.77
C PHE A 157 -3.95 4.64 -11.99
N GLN A 158 -5.08 3.93 -11.97
CA GLN A 158 -5.49 3.00 -13.03
C GLN A 158 -4.37 2.02 -13.49
N GLY A 159 -3.62 1.49 -12.53
CA GLY A 159 -2.55 0.52 -12.79
C GLY A 159 -1.24 1.11 -13.33
N SER A 160 -1.14 2.42 -13.52
CA SER A 160 0.09 3.10 -13.93
C SER A 160 0.68 3.92 -12.77
N LEU A 161 2.01 4.04 -12.74
CA LEU A 161 2.70 4.93 -11.81
C LEU A 161 2.75 6.35 -12.40
N PHE A 162 2.32 7.34 -11.62
CA PHE A 162 2.38 8.75 -11.96
C PHE A 162 3.36 9.49 -11.06
N ALA A 163 4.04 10.50 -11.62
CA ALA A 163 5.00 11.36 -10.94
C ALA A 163 4.65 12.84 -11.13
N GLY A 164 4.63 13.61 -10.05
CA GLY A 164 4.60 15.08 -10.08
C GLY A 164 6.02 15.61 -9.92
N THR A 165 6.45 16.53 -10.78
CA THR A 165 7.84 17.00 -10.82
C THR A 165 8.01 18.43 -10.34
N TYR A 166 9.24 18.76 -9.97
CA TYR A 166 9.76 20.14 -9.99
C TYR A 166 10.75 20.25 -11.14
N GLU A 167 10.55 21.25 -12.00
CA GLU A 167 11.44 21.52 -13.13
C GLU A 167 12.08 22.92 -13.00
N PRO A 168 13.42 23.02 -13.02
CA PRO A 168 14.11 24.29 -12.90
C PRO A 168 14.13 25.06 -14.24
N GLY A 169 14.50 26.34 -14.17
CA GLY A 169 14.70 27.18 -15.36
C GLY A 169 13.51 28.08 -15.71
N PRO A 170 13.68 28.96 -16.72
CA PRO A 170 12.69 29.98 -17.10
C PRO A 170 11.39 29.38 -17.63
N GLU A 171 11.50 28.32 -18.42
CA GLU A 171 10.36 27.56 -18.94
C GLU A 171 10.05 26.30 -18.09
N GLY A 172 10.77 26.14 -16.97
CA GLY A 172 10.61 25.02 -16.06
C GLY A 172 9.26 25.10 -15.35
N ARG A 173 8.38 24.17 -15.70
CA ARG A 173 7.05 24.01 -15.11
C ARG A 173 6.93 22.58 -14.59
N GLY A 174 6.29 22.40 -13.44
CA GLY A 174 6.10 21.08 -12.86
C GLY A 174 5.09 20.31 -13.69
N GLU A 175 5.45 19.12 -14.14
CA GLU A 175 4.62 18.30 -15.00
C GLU A 175 4.10 17.08 -14.23
N VAL A 176 3.01 16.51 -14.72
CA VAL A 176 2.58 15.17 -14.34
C VAL A 176 3.09 14.20 -15.40
N TYR A 177 3.86 13.20 -15.00
CA TYR A 177 4.31 12.14 -15.90
C TYR A 177 3.71 10.79 -15.54
N ARG A 178 3.45 9.96 -16.55
CA ARG A 178 3.01 8.57 -16.39
C ARG A 178 4.09 7.60 -16.87
N PHE A 179 4.45 6.65 -16.03
CA PHE A 179 5.47 5.65 -16.35
C PHE A 179 4.93 4.65 -17.38
N LEU A 180 5.70 4.44 -18.45
CA LEU A 180 5.35 3.52 -19.54
C LEU A 180 6.08 2.16 -19.45
N GLY A 181 7.05 2.03 -18.54
CA GLY A 181 7.92 0.86 -18.44
C GLY A 181 9.34 1.14 -18.91
N GLY A 182 10.27 0.24 -18.59
CA GLY A 182 11.68 0.42 -18.92
C GLY A 182 12.26 1.64 -18.21
N GLY A 183 12.45 2.73 -18.95
CA GLY A 183 12.84 4.05 -18.45
C GLY A 183 12.01 5.20 -19.06
N ASP A 184 10.87 4.89 -19.68
CA ASP A 184 10.08 5.85 -20.45
C ASP A 184 8.93 6.43 -19.61
N TRP A 185 8.68 7.73 -19.83
CA TRP A 185 7.67 8.52 -19.15
C TRP A 185 6.89 9.35 -20.18
N GLU A 186 5.57 9.31 -20.11
CA GLU A 186 4.67 10.15 -20.91
C GLU A 186 4.37 11.44 -20.13
N ASP A 187 4.48 12.59 -20.80
CA ASP A 187 4.04 13.88 -20.28
C ASP A 187 2.50 13.96 -20.33
N CYS A 188 1.87 14.06 -19.16
CA CYS A 188 0.42 14.22 -18.97
C CYS A 188 0.03 15.68 -18.68
N GLY A 189 0.99 16.61 -18.75
CA GLY A 189 0.78 18.04 -18.77
C GLY A 189 0.92 18.75 -17.42
N ASN A 190 0.91 20.08 -17.54
CA ASN A 190 1.15 21.03 -16.48
C ASN A 190 -0.16 21.79 -16.21
N PRO A 191 -0.69 21.76 -14.98
CA PRO A 191 -2.04 22.29 -14.76
C PRO A 191 -2.17 23.83 -14.77
N ASP A 192 -1.13 24.59 -14.41
CA ASP A 192 -1.27 26.05 -14.19
C ASP A 192 -0.02 26.92 -14.41
N GLY A 193 1.05 26.36 -14.95
CA GLY A 193 2.32 27.05 -15.21
C GLY A 193 3.26 27.15 -14.02
N SER A 194 2.89 26.64 -12.83
CA SER A 194 3.81 26.64 -11.68
C SER A 194 5.00 25.72 -11.94
N ASN A 195 6.11 25.97 -11.24
CA ASN A 195 7.33 25.18 -11.37
C ASN A 195 7.24 23.79 -10.71
N SER A 196 6.12 23.45 -10.05
CA SER A 196 5.99 22.16 -9.35
C SER A 196 4.56 21.64 -9.27
N VAL A 197 4.43 20.33 -9.50
CA VAL A 197 3.30 19.52 -9.02
C VAL A 197 3.73 18.86 -7.71
N LEU A 198 3.27 19.42 -6.58
CA LEU A 198 3.76 19.06 -5.25
C LEU A 198 3.02 17.89 -4.62
N SER A 199 1.85 17.55 -5.14
CA SER A 199 1.00 16.48 -4.61
C SER A 199 0.20 15.81 -5.71
N LEU A 200 0.02 14.50 -5.57
CA LEU A 200 -0.87 13.68 -6.37
C LEU A 200 -1.74 12.86 -5.43
N ALA A 201 -3.05 12.80 -5.68
CA ALA A 201 -3.98 12.02 -4.87
C ALA A 201 -5.09 11.42 -5.73
N VAL A 202 -5.47 10.18 -5.43
CA VAL A 202 -6.65 9.55 -6.03
C VAL A 202 -7.82 9.70 -5.08
N TYR A 203 -8.88 10.38 -5.52
CA TYR A 203 -10.11 10.57 -4.75
C TYR A 203 -11.31 10.20 -5.62
N GLN A 204 -12.18 9.33 -5.08
CA GLN A 204 -13.35 8.80 -5.79
C GLN A 204 -13.03 8.27 -7.20
N GLY A 205 -11.93 7.53 -7.31
CA GLY A 205 -11.49 6.94 -8.58
C GLY A 205 -10.97 7.95 -9.61
N ARG A 206 -10.62 9.18 -9.19
CA ARG A 206 -10.07 10.22 -10.08
C ARG A 206 -8.75 10.77 -9.53
N LEU A 207 -7.78 10.99 -10.42
CA LEU A 207 -6.49 11.58 -10.09
C LEU A 207 -6.61 13.10 -9.97
N HIS A 208 -6.05 13.65 -8.91
CA HIS A 208 -5.95 15.08 -8.66
C HIS A 208 -4.49 15.49 -8.45
N ALA A 209 -4.13 16.66 -8.97
CA ALA A 209 -2.80 17.25 -8.87
C ALA A 209 -2.88 18.59 -8.13
N GLY A 210 -2.10 18.73 -7.07
CA GLY A 210 -1.92 20.00 -6.36
C GLY A 210 -0.62 20.67 -6.79
N THR A 211 -0.74 21.89 -7.31
CA THR A 211 0.38 22.67 -7.83
C THR A 211 0.90 23.67 -6.79
N GLY A 212 2.13 24.12 -6.98
CA GLY A 212 2.65 25.24 -6.22
C GLY A 212 3.99 25.71 -6.74
N ARG A 213 4.40 26.90 -6.30
CA ARG A 213 5.74 27.38 -6.53
C ARG A 213 6.70 26.84 -5.46
N TYR A 214 7.56 25.93 -5.87
CA TYR A 214 8.69 25.52 -5.05
C TYR A 214 9.82 26.56 -5.10
N ARG A 215 10.43 26.82 -3.94
CA ARG A 215 11.56 27.75 -3.78
C ARG A 215 12.84 26.95 -3.49
N PRO A 216 13.60 26.58 -4.53
CA PRO A 216 14.73 25.67 -4.41
C PRO A 216 15.95 26.29 -3.69
N GLY A 217 16.00 27.63 -3.54
CA GLY A 217 17.05 28.33 -2.79
C GLY A 217 17.20 27.84 -1.35
N GLY A 218 16.10 27.42 -0.71
CA GLY A 218 16.14 26.81 0.63
C GLY A 218 16.82 25.43 0.68
N SER A 219 17.05 24.81 -0.47
CA SER A 219 17.67 23.49 -0.63
C SER A 219 18.99 23.56 -1.41
N ALA A 220 19.68 24.71 -1.32
CA ALA A 220 21.00 24.95 -1.95
C ALA A 220 21.02 24.81 -3.48
N LEU A 221 19.88 24.94 -4.14
CA LEU A 221 19.74 25.02 -5.58
C LEU A 221 19.50 26.48 -6.01
N PRO A 222 19.90 26.89 -7.23
CA PRO A 222 19.56 28.22 -7.74
C PRO A 222 18.06 28.46 -7.73
N ASP A 223 17.64 29.68 -7.35
CA ASP A 223 16.24 30.04 -7.38
C ASP A 223 15.64 29.88 -8.77
N SER A 224 14.44 29.30 -8.83
CA SER A 224 13.70 29.16 -10.06
C SER A 224 13.28 30.55 -10.56
N PRO A 225 13.61 30.91 -11.83
CA PRO A 225 13.14 32.15 -12.43
C PRO A 225 11.63 32.13 -12.70
N ASN A 226 11.00 30.95 -12.81
CA ASN A 226 9.55 30.83 -12.86
C ASN A 226 8.92 31.35 -11.54
N GLN A 227 8.12 32.42 -11.65
CA GLN A 227 7.47 33.08 -10.51
C GLN A 227 5.99 32.70 -10.36
N THR A 228 5.43 31.85 -11.24
CA THR A 228 4.01 31.47 -11.23
C THR A 228 3.66 30.83 -9.87
N PRO A 229 2.71 31.42 -9.10
CA PRO A 229 2.46 30.98 -7.72
C PRO A 229 1.97 29.54 -7.57
N GLY A 230 1.15 29.05 -8.50
CA GLY A 230 0.37 27.83 -8.34
C GLY A 230 -0.57 27.91 -7.13
N GLY A 231 -0.78 26.77 -6.44
CA GLY A 231 -1.64 26.69 -5.24
C GLY A 231 -3.06 26.22 -5.54
N HIS A 232 -3.28 25.62 -6.71
CA HIS A 232 -4.57 25.12 -7.14
C HIS A 232 -4.57 23.58 -7.14
N VAL A 233 -5.78 23.01 -7.13
CA VAL A 233 -5.99 21.57 -7.26
C VAL A 233 -6.76 21.32 -8.55
N PHE A 234 -6.23 20.45 -9.39
CA PHE A 234 -6.80 20.09 -10.68
C PHE A 234 -7.16 18.61 -10.71
N ARG A 235 -8.18 18.27 -11.48
CA ARG A 235 -8.56 16.90 -11.78
C ARG A 235 -8.03 16.52 -13.15
N TYR A 236 -7.38 15.37 -13.25
CA TYR A 236 -6.87 14.86 -14.52
C TYR A 236 -8.00 14.20 -15.32
N GLU A 237 -8.20 14.59 -16.58
CA GLU A 237 -9.25 14.07 -17.47
C GLU A 237 -8.75 13.10 -18.55
N GLY A 238 -7.43 12.92 -18.70
CA GLY A 238 -6.82 12.22 -19.83
C GLY A 238 -6.10 13.17 -20.76
#